data_AF-A0A2V3XVD1-F1
#
_entry.id   AF-A0A2V3XVD1-F1
#
_cell.length_a   1.000
_cell.length_b   1.000
_cell.length_c   1.000
_cell.angle_alpha   90.00
_cell.angle_beta   90.00
_cell.angle_gamma   90.00
#
_symmetry.space_group_name_H-M   'P 1'
#
loop_
_entity.id
_entity.type
_entity.pdbx_description
1 polymer ?
#
loop_
_entity_poly.entity_id
_entity_poly.type
_entity_poly.pdbx_seq_one_letter_code
_entity_poly.pdbx_strand_id
1 'polypeptide(L)' 'MKVNTSKSKNAESFYIKQSFIDGNGKSTSRTIRKLGTLNELLVE' A
#
# COMPACT_ATOMS: atom_id res chain seq x y z
N MET A 1 -4.10 1.28 9.83
CA MET A 1 -3.96 0.69 8.47
C MET A 1 -4.12 1.83 7.47
N LYS A 2 -3.25 1.95 6.46
CA LYS A 2 -3.24 3.07 5.51
C LYS A 2 -3.15 2.55 4.07
N VAL A 3 -3.95 3.10 3.17
CA VAL A 3 -3.80 2.86 1.73
C VAL A 3 -2.71 3.78 1.20
N ASN A 4 -1.79 3.21 0.42
CA ASN A 4 -0.67 3.93 -0.15
C ASN A 4 -0.62 3.65 -1.65
N THR A 5 -0.35 4.69 -2.43
CA THR A 5 -0.25 4.61 -3.88
C THR A 5 1.21 4.69 -4.30
N SER A 6 1.62 3.82 -5.21
CA SER A 6 2.91 3.92 -5.88
C SER A 6 2.65 4.13 -7.35
N LYS A 7 3.05 5.30 -7.85
CA LYS A 7 2.89 5.69 -9.24
C LYS A 7 4.23 5.59 -9.97
N SER A 8 4.21 4.93 -11.11
CA SER A 8 5.28 4.92 -12.11
C SER A 8 4.81 5.67 -13.36
N LYS A 9 5.68 5.88 -14.35
CA LYS A 9 5.32 6.59 -15.60
C LYS A 9 4.09 6.02 -16.29
N ASN A 10 3.92 4.70 -16.28
CA ASN A 10 2.90 4.01 -17.08
C ASN A 10 1.89 3.20 -16.24
N ALA A 11 2.08 3.10 -14.93
CA ALA A 11 1.23 2.29 -14.06
C ALA A 11 1.17 2.86 -12.64
N GLU A 12 -0.01 2.77 -12.03
CA GLU A 12 -0.23 3.03 -10.61
C GLU A 12 -0.63 1.73 -9.92
N SER A 13 -0.12 1.53 -8.71
CA SER A 13 -0.48 0.38 -7.88
C SER A 13 -0.85 0.84 -6.47
N PHE A 14 -1.92 0.24 -5.95
CA PHE A 14 -2.45 0.52 -4.61
C PHE A 14 -2.03 -0.58 -3.64
N TYR A 15 -1.67 -0.18 -2.43
CA TYR A 15 -1.19 -1.08 -1.38
C TYR A 15 -1.83 -0.75 -0.04
N ILE A 16 -2.19 -1.76 0.73
CA ILE A 16 -2.51 -1.57 2.14
C ILE A 16 -1.23 -1.77 2.96
N LYS A 17 -0.86 -0.74 3.71
CA LYS A 17 0.24 -0.79 4.67
C LYS A 17 -0.28 -0.74 6.10
N GLN A 18 0.34 -1.52 6.97
CA GLN A 18 0.14 -1.45 8.40
C GLN A 18 1.39 -0.87 9.04
N SER A 19 1.22 0.18 9.85
CA SER A 19 2.29 0.73 10.68
C SER A 19 2.29 -0.01 12.02
N PHE A 20 3.49 -0.30 12.54
CA PHE A 20 3.71 -1.00 13.79
C PHE A 20 5.04 -0.54 14.42
N ILE A 21 5.20 -0.78 15.71
CA ILE A 21 6.46 -0.58 16.42
C ILE A 21 7.26 -1.88 16.31
N ASP A 22 8.47 -1.81 15.79
CA ASP A 22 9.36 -2.97 15.73
C ASP A 22 9.99 -3.28 17.11
N GLY A 23 10.69 -4.40 17.23
CA GLY A 23 11.30 -4.83 18.50
C GLY A 23 12.33 -3.85 19.08
N ASN A 24 12.79 -2.87 18.30
CA ASN A 24 13.74 -1.84 18.72
C ASN A 24 13.03 -0.53 19.10
N GLY A 25 11.70 -0.51 19.15
CA GLY A 25 10.91 0.67 19.47
C GLY A 25 10.75 1.66 18.31
N LYS A 26 11.16 1.30 17.08
CA LYS A 26 11.07 2.20 15.92
C LYS A 26 9.74 2.01 15.19
N SER A 27 9.14 3.14 14.78
CA SER A 27 7.94 3.13 13.95
C SER A 27 8.28 2.73 12.52
N THR A 28 7.76 1.57 12.12
CA THR A 28 8.01 0.96 10.81
C THR A 28 6.67 0.60 10.17
N SER A 29 6.64 0.39 8.86
CA SER A 29 5.42 0.01 8.13
C SER A 29 5.66 -1.19 7.22
N ARG A 30 4.73 -2.15 7.24
CA ARG A 30 4.74 -3.35 6.38
C ARG A 30 3.61 -3.30 5.36
N THR A 31 3.89 -3.74 4.15
CA THR A 31 2.86 -3.97 3.13
C THR A 31 2.12 -5.26 3.43
N ILE A 32 0.80 -5.17 3.61
CA ILE A 32 -0.07 -6.31 3.92
C ILE A 32 -0.66 -6.91 2.64
N ARG A 33 -1.11 -6.06 1.71
CA ARG A 33 -1.78 -6.50 0.48
C ARG A 33 -1.58 -5.50 -0.66
N LYS A 34 -1.40 -6.01 -1.88
CA LYS A 34 -1.55 -5.23 -3.11
C LYS A 34 -3.01 -5.27 -3.55
N LEU A 35 -3.61 -4.10 -3.77
CA LEU A 35 -5.01 -3.95 -4.15
C LEU A 35 -5.22 -3.98 -5.67
N GLY A 36 -4.21 -3.63 -6.45
CA GLY A 36 -4.28 -3.62 -7.92
C GLY A 36 -4.02 -2.24 -8.50
N THR A 37 -4.48 -2.03 -9.72
CA THR A 37 -4.47 -0.75 -10.44
C THR A 37 -5.82 -0.03 -10.28
N LEU A 38 -5.87 1.26 -10.63
CA LEU A 38 -7.11 2.03 -10.52
C LEU A 38 -8.21 1.46 -11.44
N ASN A 39 -7.84 1.06 -12.65
CA ASN A 39 -8.78 0.52 -13.63
C ASN A 39 -9.44 -0.78 -13.14
N GLU A 40 -8.70 -1.63 -12.44
CA GLU A 40 -9.25 -2.87 -11.85
C GLU A 40 -10.21 -2.58 -10.68
N LEU A 41 -10.00 -1.47 -9.96
CA LEU A 41 -10.78 -1.09 -8.79
C LEU A 41 -12.07 -0.34 -9.12
N LEU A 42 -12.18 0.21 -10.34
CA LEU A 42 -13.33 1.00 -10.80
C LEU A 42 -14.35 0.20 -11.62
N VAL A 43 -14.09 -1.09 -11.89
CA VAL A 43 -15.08 -1.96 -12.53
C VAL A 43 -16.11 -2.38 -11.48
N GLU A 44 -17.27 -1.73 -11.50
CA GLU A 44 -18.46 -2.07 -10.72
C GLU A 44 -19.51 -2.74 -11.61
#